data_AF-A0A1D2A7R8-F1
#
_entry.id   AF-A0A1D2A7R8-F1
#
_cell.length_a   1.000
_cell.length_b   1.000
_cell.length_c   1.000
_cell.angle_alpha   90.00
_cell.angle_beta   90.00
_cell.angle_gamma   90.00
#
_symmetry.space_group_name_H-M   'P 1'
#
loop_
_entity.id
_entity.type
_entity.pdbx_description
1 polymer ?
#
loop_
_entity_poly.entity_id
_entity_poly.type
_entity_poly.pdbx_seq_one_letter_code
_entity_poly.pdbx_strand_id
1 'polypeptide(L)'
;ALATFGDTIGIAWSGAEDVALVEYAHLTGRPYRVFSLDTGRLNPETYRVFAAVEKHYGIKIEYTFPDAQETMDLVRDRGLFSFYEDGHGECCRVRKVRPLRRQLAGLGAWVTGQRKDQSPGTRQAVPVVQVDPVFEGASGGPGSLIKYNPLSNMTSTEVWNFLRVMGVPTNALHAAGYVSIGCEPCTRPVLPGQHEREGRWWWEDAAAKECGLHSGNVVRSAEEQAAREAAAADLWQSGDVAALSKEQLSAALEDVAGRGEPTLVVLYAPWCPFCQAMEPAYAELARQLAGSGVKVAKFQADVEREFAATKFGLETFPTIVLLPQKTPGFIKYPSERRDVDSLKMWVKALTGGQ
;
A
#
# COMPACT_ATOMS: atom_id res chain seq x y z
N ALA A 1 1.15 -11.97 2.70
CA ALA A 1 0.61 -11.18 3.83
C ALA A 1 0.18 -12.11 4.97
N LEU A 2 -1.01 -12.74 4.93
CA LEU A 2 -1.48 -13.62 6.02
C LEU A 2 -0.49 -14.75 6.38
N ALA A 3 0.07 -15.43 5.37
CA ALA A 3 1.09 -16.47 5.60
C ALA A 3 2.40 -15.95 6.22
N THR A 4 2.75 -14.69 5.96
CA THR A 4 4.03 -14.08 6.36
C THR A 4 3.98 -13.55 7.79
N PHE A 5 2.87 -12.90 8.15
CA PHE A 5 2.73 -12.19 9.42
C PHE A 5 1.90 -12.95 10.46
N GLY A 6 1.17 -13.99 10.07
CA GLY A 6 0.37 -14.81 10.98
C GLY A 6 -0.57 -13.95 11.82
N ASP A 7 -0.48 -14.06 13.14
CA ASP A 7 -1.35 -13.32 14.06
C ASP A 7 -0.98 -11.83 14.24
N THR A 8 0.14 -11.39 13.64
CA THR A 8 0.63 -10.00 13.74
C THR A 8 0.15 -9.11 12.58
N ILE A 9 -0.80 -9.58 11.76
CA ILE A 9 -1.47 -8.78 10.73
C ILE A 9 -2.94 -8.55 11.06
N GLY A 10 -3.41 -7.32 10.87
CA GLY A 10 -4.82 -6.95 11.03
C GLY A 10 -5.42 -6.39 9.74
N ILE A 11 -6.61 -6.83 9.38
CA ILE A 11 -7.39 -6.23 8.29
C ILE A 11 -8.22 -5.08 8.88
N ALA A 12 -7.94 -3.85 8.44
CA ALA A 12 -8.76 -2.71 8.76
C ALA A 12 -10.02 -2.73 7.91
N TRP A 13 -11.19 -2.83 8.55
CA TRP A 13 -12.47 -2.75 7.87
C TRP A 13 -13.28 -1.56 8.37
N SER A 14 -13.68 -0.67 7.45
CA SER A 14 -14.37 0.58 7.77
C SER A 14 -15.89 0.45 7.86
N GLY A 15 -16.44 -0.71 7.48
CA GLY A 15 -17.89 -0.94 7.40
C GLY A 15 -18.52 -0.48 6.08
N ALA A 16 -17.70 -0.36 5.03
CA ALA A 16 -18.09 0.05 3.67
C ALA A 16 -17.75 -1.06 2.66
N GLU A 17 -17.45 -0.69 1.41
CA GLU A 17 -17.16 -1.62 0.31
C GLU A 17 -15.84 -2.39 0.50
N ASP A 18 -15.00 -1.93 1.42
CA ASP A 18 -13.76 -2.60 1.84
C ASP A 18 -14.01 -3.93 2.59
N VAL A 19 -15.27 -4.31 2.82
CA VAL A 19 -15.65 -5.68 3.23
C VAL A 19 -15.15 -6.73 2.23
N ALA A 20 -14.87 -6.34 0.98
CA ALA A 20 -14.21 -7.19 -0.01
C ALA A 20 -12.89 -7.80 0.52
N LEU A 21 -12.16 -7.09 1.39
CA LEU A 21 -10.94 -7.62 2.01
C LEU A 21 -11.22 -8.78 2.97
N VAL A 22 -12.34 -8.74 3.68
CA VAL A 22 -12.76 -9.82 4.58
C VAL A 22 -13.11 -11.05 3.76
N GLU A 23 -13.83 -10.88 2.65
CA GLU A 23 -14.11 -11.97 1.71
C GLU A 23 -12.83 -12.55 1.10
N TYR A 24 -11.91 -11.71 0.61
CA TYR A 24 -10.63 -12.18 0.10
C TYR A 24 -9.85 -12.99 1.14
N ALA A 25 -9.81 -12.53 2.40
CA ALA A 25 -9.15 -13.25 3.47
C ALA A 25 -9.83 -14.59 3.76
N HIS A 26 -11.17 -14.61 3.80
CA HIS A 26 -11.97 -15.82 3.98
C HIS A 26 -11.66 -16.88 2.91
N LEU A 27 -11.64 -16.49 1.64
CA LEU A 27 -11.35 -17.38 0.51
C LEU A 27 -9.95 -17.99 0.56
N THR A 28 -9.01 -17.40 1.30
CA THR A 28 -7.67 -18.01 1.45
C THR A 28 -7.67 -19.26 2.34
N GLY A 29 -8.73 -19.48 3.14
CA GLY A 29 -8.79 -20.55 4.14
C GLY A 29 -7.79 -20.41 5.29
N ARG A 30 -7.10 -19.26 5.41
CA ARG A 30 -6.13 -18.98 6.46
C ARG A 30 -6.80 -18.24 7.63
N PRO A 31 -6.29 -18.35 8.86
CA PRO A 31 -6.69 -17.46 9.94
C PRO A 31 -6.44 -15.99 9.58
N TYR A 32 -7.35 -15.11 9.98
CA TYR A 32 -7.23 -13.66 9.80
C TYR A 32 -7.91 -12.91 10.94
N ARG A 33 -7.43 -11.69 11.20
CA ARG A 33 -7.99 -10.77 12.19
C ARG A 33 -8.58 -9.57 11.47
N VAL A 34 -9.71 -9.08 11.96
CA VAL A 34 -10.37 -7.88 11.44
C VAL A 34 -10.53 -6.89 12.59
N PHE A 35 -10.17 -5.63 12.35
CA PHE A 35 -10.42 -4.56 13.30
C PHE A 35 -11.16 -3.40 12.62
N SER A 36 -11.94 -2.67 13.41
CA SER A 36 -12.71 -1.53 12.93
C SER A 36 -12.57 -0.36 13.89
N LEU A 37 -12.38 0.85 13.35
CA LEU A 37 -12.33 2.07 14.15
C LEU A 37 -13.77 2.55 14.42
N ASP A 38 -14.25 2.34 15.64
CA ASP A 38 -15.51 2.91 16.07
C ASP A 38 -15.26 4.30 16.64
N THR A 39 -15.68 5.33 15.90
CA THR A 39 -15.52 6.72 16.32
C THR A 39 -16.55 7.18 17.35
N GLY A 40 -17.54 6.35 17.66
CA GLY A 40 -18.77 6.70 18.39
C GLY A 40 -19.74 7.58 17.59
N ARG A 41 -19.49 7.77 16.29
CA ARG A 41 -20.27 8.63 15.38
C ARG A 41 -20.50 7.97 14.01
N LEU A 42 -20.45 6.64 13.96
CA LEU A 42 -20.77 5.88 12.75
C LEU A 42 -22.28 5.86 12.50
N ASN A 43 -22.69 5.59 11.26
CA ASN A 43 -24.10 5.39 10.95
C ASN A 43 -24.62 4.13 11.64
N PRO A 44 -25.88 4.09 12.12
CA PRO A 44 -26.51 2.87 12.62
C PRO A 44 -26.41 1.68 11.66
N GLU A 45 -26.50 1.93 10.35
CA GLU A 45 -26.34 0.92 9.28
C GLU A 45 -24.95 0.31 9.27
N THR A 46 -23.93 1.08 9.66
CA THR A 46 -22.53 0.60 9.77
C THR A 46 -22.40 -0.41 10.90
N TYR A 47 -23.03 -0.16 12.04
CA TYR A 47 -23.10 -1.14 13.14
C TYR A 47 -23.87 -2.41 12.75
N ARG A 48 -24.97 -2.26 12.01
CA ARG A 48 -25.76 -3.41 11.55
C ARG A 48 -24.97 -4.29 10.58
N VAL A 49 -24.21 -3.69 9.64
CA VAL A 49 -23.37 -4.49 8.73
C VAL A 49 -22.20 -5.14 9.47
N PHE A 50 -21.61 -4.50 10.49
CA PHE A 50 -20.61 -5.15 11.35
C PHE A 50 -21.15 -6.44 11.97
N ALA A 51 -22.31 -6.38 12.62
CA ALA A 51 -22.96 -7.56 13.19
C ALA A 51 -23.32 -8.62 12.14
N ALA A 52 -23.77 -8.21 10.95
CA ALA A 52 -24.10 -9.12 9.86
C ALA A 52 -22.86 -9.86 9.34
N VAL A 53 -21.73 -9.17 9.18
CA VAL A 53 -20.46 -9.75 8.71
C VAL A 53 -19.83 -10.65 9.76
N GLU A 54 -19.84 -10.27 11.05
CA GLU A 54 -19.41 -11.17 12.13
C GLU A 54 -20.18 -12.49 12.10
N LYS A 55 -21.51 -12.42 11.94
CA LYS A 55 -22.37 -13.60 11.84
C LYS A 55 -22.10 -14.40 10.56
N HIS A 56 -21.91 -13.73 9.43
CA HIS A 56 -21.74 -14.36 8.12
C HIS A 56 -20.43 -15.15 8.04
N TYR A 57 -19.32 -14.58 8.54
CA TYR A 57 -18.00 -15.21 8.47
C TYR A 57 -17.60 -15.97 9.74
N GLY A 58 -18.38 -15.89 10.82
CA GLY A 58 -18.04 -16.50 12.11
C GLY A 58 -16.81 -15.86 12.76
N ILE A 59 -16.59 -14.56 12.54
CA ILE A 59 -15.44 -13.81 13.08
C ILE A 59 -15.86 -12.90 14.23
N LYS A 60 -14.86 -12.40 14.97
CA LYS A 60 -15.01 -11.33 15.94
C LYS A 60 -14.16 -10.14 15.52
N ILE A 61 -14.81 -8.99 15.35
CA ILE A 61 -14.15 -7.76 14.97
C ILE A 61 -13.58 -7.11 16.22
N GLU A 62 -12.32 -6.69 16.12
CA GLU A 62 -11.64 -5.91 17.15
C GLU A 62 -12.05 -4.43 17.02
N TYR A 63 -13.09 -4.04 17.77
CA TYR A 63 -13.54 -2.65 17.79
C TYR A 63 -12.57 -1.76 18.56
N THR A 64 -12.01 -0.77 17.86
CA THR A 64 -11.07 0.19 18.41
C THR A 64 -11.78 1.52 18.66
N PHE A 65 -11.94 1.88 19.94
CA PHE A 65 -12.67 3.09 20.37
C PHE A 65 -11.74 4.28 20.64
N PRO A 66 -12.26 5.53 20.54
CA PRO A 66 -11.57 6.71 21.05
C PRO A 66 -11.32 6.64 22.55
N ASP A 67 -10.29 7.36 22.99
CA ASP A 67 -10.10 7.59 24.41
C ASP A 67 -11.25 8.46 24.94
N ALA A 68 -11.84 8.05 26.07
CA ALA A 68 -13.01 8.72 26.63
C ALA A 68 -12.67 10.14 27.10
N GLN A 69 -11.53 10.33 27.77
CA GLN A 69 -11.11 11.62 28.30
C GLN A 69 -10.80 12.60 27.16
N GLU A 70 -10.03 12.16 26.16
CA GLU A 70 -9.75 12.98 24.98
C GLU A 70 -11.03 13.40 24.23
N THR A 71 -12.02 12.51 24.17
CA THR A 71 -13.31 12.79 23.55
C THR A 71 -14.14 13.79 24.36
N MET A 72 -14.17 13.63 25.68
CA MET A 72 -14.86 14.56 26.58
C MET A 72 -14.25 15.96 26.51
N ASP A 73 -12.93 16.06 26.47
CA ASP A 73 -12.25 17.35 26.41
C ASP A 73 -12.48 18.05 25.07
N LEU A 74 -12.40 17.32 23.95
CA LEU A 74 -12.76 17.84 22.63
C LEU A 74 -14.19 18.40 22.60
N VAL A 75 -15.16 17.62 23.11
CA VAL A 75 -16.57 18.02 23.06
C VAL A 75 -16.87 19.17 24.02
N ARG A 76 -16.21 19.23 25.19
CA ARG A 76 -16.37 20.34 26.15
C ARG A 76 -15.87 21.66 25.58
N ASP A 77 -14.74 21.63 24.87
CA ASP A 77 -14.10 22.84 24.33
C ASP A 77 -14.70 23.28 22.98
N ARG A 78 -14.99 22.33 22.08
CA ARG A 78 -15.35 22.60 20.68
C ARG A 78 -16.78 22.19 20.30
N GLY A 79 -17.51 21.51 21.19
CA GLY A 79 -18.84 20.97 20.90
C GLY A 79 -18.84 19.69 20.05
N LEU A 80 -20.04 19.23 19.66
CA LEU A 80 -20.22 17.94 18.97
C LEU A 80 -19.98 17.98 17.45
N PHE A 81 -19.84 19.17 16.87
CA PHE A 81 -19.82 19.41 15.42
C PHE A 81 -18.73 20.40 14.97
N SER A 82 -17.68 20.59 15.79
CA SER A 82 -16.57 21.52 15.50
C SER A 82 -15.96 21.34 14.11
N PHE A 83 -15.99 20.12 13.58
CA PHE A 83 -15.46 19.80 12.25
C PHE A 83 -16.13 20.54 11.09
N TYR A 84 -17.33 21.12 11.25
CA TYR A 84 -17.92 21.97 10.22
C TYR A 84 -17.31 23.36 10.15
N GLU A 85 -16.70 23.84 11.25
CA GLU A 85 -16.12 25.17 11.36
C GLU A 85 -14.59 25.11 11.29
N ASP A 86 -13.99 24.18 12.05
CA ASP A 86 -12.54 24.03 12.21
C ASP A 86 -11.92 23.03 11.20
N GLY A 87 -12.76 22.40 10.39
CA GLY A 87 -12.39 21.25 9.57
C GLY A 87 -12.26 19.95 10.38
N HIS A 88 -12.27 18.83 9.67
CA HIS A 88 -12.40 17.50 10.27
C HIS A 88 -11.16 17.01 11.02
N GLY A 89 -10.01 17.66 10.80
CA GLY A 89 -8.69 17.18 11.22
C GLY A 89 -8.59 16.86 12.70
N GLU A 90 -9.03 17.78 13.57
CA GLU A 90 -8.96 17.59 15.03
C GLU A 90 -9.86 16.45 15.52
N CYS A 91 -11.12 16.43 15.09
CA CYS A 91 -12.07 15.38 15.45
C CYS A 91 -11.59 14.01 14.96
N CYS A 92 -11.13 13.90 13.71
CA CYS A 92 -10.54 12.67 13.19
C CYS A 92 -9.24 12.27 13.91
N ARG A 93 -8.42 13.23 14.33
CA ARG A 93 -7.21 12.95 15.10
C ARG A 93 -7.53 12.24 16.42
N VAL A 94 -8.50 12.77 17.17
CA VAL A 94 -8.96 12.19 18.44
C VAL A 94 -9.72 10.88 18.23
N ARG A 95 -10.65 10.84 17.28
CA ARG A 95 -11.58 9.72 17.14
C ARG A 95 -11.12 8.58 16.23
N LYS A 96 -10.16 8.83 15.33
CA LYS A 96 -9.67 7.83 14.36
C LYS A 96 -8.17 7.62 14.43
N VAL A 97 -7.37 8.68 14.33
CA VAL A 97 -5.91 8.55 14.16
C VAL A 97 -5.23 8.06 15.43
N ARG A 98 -5.53 8.65 16.60
CA ARG A 98 -4.94 8.20 17.87
C ARG A 98 -5.37 6.76 18.24
N PRO A 99 -6.65 6.36 18.11
CA PRO A 99 -7.06 4.98 18.33
C PRO A 99 -6.41 4.01 17.35
N LEU A 100 -6.35 4.36 16.06
CA LEU A 100 -5.65 3.56 15.06
C LEU A 100 -4.18 3.37 15.43
N ARG A 101 -3.47 4.43 15.83
CA ARG A 101 -2.07 4.32 16.25
C ARG A 101 -1.88 3.31 17.37
N ARG A 102 -2.78 3.28 18.37
CA ARG A 102 -2.74 2.28 19.46
C ARG A 102 -2.98 0.87 18.95
N GLN A 103 -3.94 0.69 18.04
CA GLN A 103 -4.23 -0.62 17.44
C GLN A 103 -3.05 -1.14 16.60
N LEU A 104 -2.43 -0.27 15.79
CA LEU A 104 -1.33 -0.63 14.90
C LEU A 104 -0.01 -0.90 15.65
N ALA A 105 0.20 -0.28 16.83
CA ALA A 105 1.39 -0.50 17.65
C ALA A 105 1.59 -1.97 18.08
N GLY A 106 0.53 -2.81 18.01
CA GLY A 106 0.61 -4.25 18.27
C GLY A 106 0.81 -5.13 17.03
N LEU A 107 0.94 -4.55 15.84
CA LEU A 107 0.95 -5.28 14.57
C LEU A 107 2.27 -5.12 13.80
N GLY A 108 2.69 -6.15 13.07
CA GLY A 108 3.79 -6.07 12.10
C GLY A 108 3.30 -5.69 10.69
N ALA A 109 2.01 -5.90 10.41
CA ALA A 109 1.39 -5.48 9.17
C ALA A 109 -0.09 -5.14 9.33
N TRP A 110 -0.64 -4.37 8.39
CA TRP A 110 -2.08 -4.14 8.29
C TRP A 110 -2.53 -4.08 6.83
N VAL A 111 -3.81 -4.37 6.62
CA VAL A 111 -4.44 -4.38 5.29
C VAL A 111 -5.53 -3.32 5.24
N THR A 112 -5.56 -2.49 4.18
CA THR A 112 -6.59 -1.46 4.00
C THR A 112 -7.24 -1.54 2.62
N GLY A 113 -8.50 -1.13 2.54
CA GLY A 113 -9.30 -1.15 1.31
C GLY A 113 -9.03 0.02 0.37
N GLN A 114 -7.90 0.72 0.53
CA GLN A 114 -7.57 1.90 -0.25
C GLN A 114 -7.38 1.55 -1.74
N ARG A 115 -8.06 2.27 -2.62
CA ARG A 115 -7.94 2.12 -4.07
C ARG A 115 -7.48 3.40 -4.76
N LYS A 116 -6.85 3.26 -5.93
CA LYS A 116 -6.42 4.40 -6.77
C LYS A 116 -7.61 5.22 -7.29
N ASP A 117 -8.73 4.56 -7.58
CA ASP A 117 -9.91 5.21 -8.17
C ASP A 117 -10.78 5.99 -7.16
N GLN A 118 -10.51 5.84 -5.86
CA GLN A 118 -11.28 6.49 -4.79
C GLN A 118 -10.92 7.96 -4.56
N SER A 119 -9.95 8.53 -5.27
CA SER A 119 -9.60 9.96 -5.10
C SER A 119 -9.13 10.58 -6.41
N PRO A 120 -9.76 11.69 -6.85
CA PRO A 120 -9.31 12.39 -8.05
C PRO A 120 -7.96 13.05 -7.77
N GLY A 121 -6.95 12.77 -8.62
CA GLY A 121 -5.70 13.53 -8.69
C GLY A 121 -4.68 13.35 -7.56
N THR A 122 -5.06 12.93 -6.34
CA THR A 122 -4.13 12.81 -5.19
C THR A 122 -3.68 11.38 -4.87
N ARG A 123 -4.29 10.35 -5.47
CA ARG A 123 -4.02 8.93 -5.17
C ARG A 123 -3.60 8.05 -6.37
N GLN A 124 -3.04 8.63 -7.43
CA GLN A 124 -2.60 7.84 -8.59
C GLN A 124 -1.51 6.80 -8.25
N ALA A 125 -0.84 6.92 -7.10
CA ALA A 125 0.28 6.07 -6.70
C ALA A 125 0.07 5.34 -5.36
N VAL A 126 -1.15 4.86 -5.03
CA VAL A 126 -1.28 3.92 -3.90
C VAL A 126 -0.58 2.61 -4.28
N PRO A 127 0.45 2.15 -3.54
CA PRO A 127 1.11 0.88 -3.82
C PRO A 127 0.30 -0.28 -3.22
N VAL A 128 0.36 -1.45 -3.86
CA VAL A 128 -0.26 -2.68 -3.30
C VAL A 128 0.38 -3.08 -1.97
N VAL A 129 1.68 -2.79 -1.79
CA VAL A 129 2.40 -3.01 -0.55
C VAL A 129 3.36 -1.84 -0.33
N GLN A 130 3.40 -1.30 0.89
CA GLN A 130 4.34 -0.27 1.29
C GLN A 130 4.74 -0.43 2.75
N VAL A 131 5.92 0.06 3.14
CA VAL A 131 6.11 0.38 4.56
C VAL A 131 5.20 1.55 4.90
N ASP A 132 4.53 1.47 6.03
CA ASP A 132 3.62 2.52 6.45
C ASP A 132 4.39 3.84 6.66
N PRO A 133 4.03 4.92 5.95
CA PRO A 133 4.74 6.19 6.04
C PRO A 133 4.32 7.04 7.25
N VAL A 134 3.31 6.63 8.03
CA VAL A 134 2.69 7.42 9.10
C VAL A 134 2.72 6.71 10.46
N PHE A 135 2.54 5.40 10.47
CA PHE A 135 2.39 4.62 11.69
C PHE A 135 3.54 3.63 11.88
N GLU A 136 3.79 3.32 13.15
CA GLU A 136 4.77 2.34 13.59
C GLU A 136 4.05 1.08 14.09
N GLY A 137 4.71 -0.05 13.95
CA GLY A 137 4.23 -1.37 14.31
C GLY A 137 4.91 -1.92 15.56
N ALA A 138 4.75 -3.21 15.80
CA ALA A 138 5.18 -3.90 17.01
C ALA A 138 6.69 -3.81 17.32
N SER A 139 7.54 -3.69 16.30
CA SER A 139 9.00 -3.55 16.49
C SER A 139 9.43 -2.12 16.86
N GLY A 140 8.53 -1.13 16.75
CA GLY A 140 8.82 0.28 17.02
C GLY A 140 9.74 0.95 16.00
N GLY A 141 9.61 2.26 15.86
CA GLY A 141 10.44 3.08 14.97
C GLY A 141 10.03 3.03 13.49
N PRO A 142 10.65 3.88 12.64
CA PRO A 142 10.31 3.96 11.22
C PRO A 142 10.54 2.63 10.49
N GLY A 143 9.57 2.19 9.68
CA GLY A 143 9.67 0.94 8.92
C GLY A 143 9.17 -0.31 9.62
N SER A 144 8.73 -0.19 10.88
CA SER A 144 8.22 -1.31 11.70
C SER A 144 6.85 -1.86 11.29
N LEU A 145 6.11 -1.18 10.40
CA LEU A 145 4.78 -1.58 9.96
C LEU A 145 4.68 -1.68 8.44
N ILE A 146 4.16 -2.81 7.95
CA ILE A 146 3.86 -3.00 6.53
C ILE A 146 2.37 -2.74 6.26
N LYS A 147 2.06 -1.86 5.31
CA LYS A 147 0.70 -1.60 4.83
C LYS A 147 0.46 -2.29 3.50
N TYR A 148 -0.57 -3.13 3.46
CA TYR A 148 -1.08 -3.79 2.26
C TYR A 148 -2.35 -3.08 1.76
N ASN A 149 -2.45 -2.86 0.45
CA ASN A 149 -3.64 -2.35 -0.25
C ASN A 149 -4.04 -3.29 -1.40
N PRO A 150 -4.61 -4.48 -1.11
CA PRO A 150 -4.93 -5.47 -2.14
C PRO A 150 -5.87 -4.96 -3.23
N LEU A 151 -6.76 -4.02 -2.87
CA LEU A 151 -7.73 -3.41 -3.79
C LEU A 151 -7.13 -2.24 -4.59
N SER A 152 -5.84 -1.94 -4.45
CA SER A 152 -5.21 -0.73 -5.01
C SER A 152 -5.49 -0.54 -6.50
N ASN A 153 -5.42 -1.63 -7.27
CA ASN A 153 -5.61 -1.63 -8.72
C ASN A 153 -7.04 -2.03 -9.14
N MET A 154 -7.95 -2.26 -8.19
CA MET A 154 -9.35 -2.55 -8.50
C MET A 154 -10.14 -1.25 -8.64
N THR A 155 -11.01 -1.22 -9.64
CA THR A 155 -12.05 -0.21 -9.79
C THR A 155 -13.23 -0.49 -8.86
N SER A 156 -14.00 0.54 -8.57
CA SER A 156 -15.26 0.47 -7.80
C SER A 156 -16.21 -0.55 -8.43
N THR A 157 -16.32 -0.54 -9.76
CA THR A 157 -17.14 -1.51 -10.52
C THR A 157 -16.70 -2.94 -10.28
N GLU A 158 -15.39 -3.22 -10.30
CA GLU A 158 -14.85 -4.56 -10.04
C GLU A 158 -15.11 -5.01 -8.60
N VAL A 159 -14.91 -4.12 -7.61
CA VAL A 159 -15.24 -4.40 -6.21
C VAL A 159 -16.72 -4.73 -6.05
N TRP A 160 -17.60 -3.93 -6.64
CA TRP A 160 -19.05 -4.15 -6.54
C TRP A 160 -19.53 -5.39 -7.28
N ASN A 161 -18.91 -5.74 -8.41
CA ASN A 161 -19.20 -7.00 -9.10
C ASN A 161 -18.79 -8.18 -8.24
N PHE A 162 -17.58 -8.13 -7.64
CA PHE A 162 -17.09 -9.15 -6.74
C PHE A 162 -18.03 -9.36 -5.53
N LEU A 163 -18.39 -8.29 -4.82
CA LEU A 163 -19.28 -8.37 -3.65
C LEU A 163 -20.65 -9.00 -3.99
N ARG A 164 -21.20 -8.65 -5.17
CA ARG A 164 -22.48 -9.20 -5.65
C ARG A 164 -22.38 -10.69 -5.99
N VAL A 165 -21.33 -11.09 -6.71
CA VAL A 165 -21.12 -12.50 -7.10
C VAL A 165 -20.89 -13.38 -5.88
N MET A 166 -20.16 -12.87 -4.90
CA MET A 166 -19.83 -13.62 -3.67
C MET A 166 -20.95 -13.58 -2.62
N GLY A 167 -22.01 -12.80 -2.81
CA GLY A 167 -23.13 -12.71 -1.86
C GLY A 167 -22.74 -12.09 -0.52
N VAL A 168 -21.76 -11.19 -0.51
CA VAL A 168 -21.21 -10.58 0.71
C VAL A 168 -22.22 -9.59 1.30
N PRO A 169 -22.49 -9.61 2.63
CA PRO A 169 -23.29 -8.58 3.28
C PRO A 169 -22.65 -7.20 3.11
N THR A 170 -23.40 -6.24 2.57
CA THR A 170 -22.94 -4.87 2.36
C THR A 170 -23.75 -3.86 3.17
N ASN A 171 -23.19 -2.67 3.37
CA ASN A 171 -23.84 -1.60 4.12
C ASN A 171 -25.09 -1.10 3.37
N ALA A 172 -26.23 -1.06 4.07
CA ALA A 172 -27.51 -0.66 3.48
C ALA A 172 -27.50 0.76 2.89
N LEU A 173 -26.62 1.64 3.37
CA LEU A 173 -26.47 3.00 2.84
C LEU A 173 -26.05 3.02 1.36
N HIS A 174 -25.39 1.98 0.86
CA HIS A 174 -25.05 1.91 -0.56
C HIS A 174 -26.31 1.88 -1.46
N ALA A 175 -27.40 1.27 -0.99
CA ALA A 175 -28.70 1.32 -1.68
C ALA A 175 -29.39 2.70 -1.59
N ALA A 176 -28.93 3.56 -0.67
CA ALA A 176 -29.41 4.92 -0.46
C ALA A 176 -28.53 5.99 -1.13
N GLY A 177 -27.65 5.61 -2.06
CA GLY A 177 -26.81 6.55 -2.83
C GLY A 177 -25.48 6.93 -2.15
N TYR A 178 -25.12 6.28 -1.05
CA TYR A 178 -23.80 6.47 -0.43
C TYR A 178 -22.77 5.61 -1.15
N VAL A 179 -21.87 6.24 -1.92
CA VAL A 179 -20.76 5.51 -2.57
C VAL A 179 -19.59 5.36 -1.59
N SER A 180 -19.11 6.47 -0.99
CA SER A 180 -18.11 6.45 0.08
C SER A 180 -18.79 6.62 1.43
N ILE A 181 -18.53 5.71 2.37
CA ILE A 181 -19.13 5.74 3.72
C ILE A 181 -18.08 6.14 4.77
N GLY A 182 -18.48 6.97 5.72
CA GLY A 182 -17.69 7.35 6.88
C GLY A 182 -18.56 7.53 8.12
N CYS A 183 -18.18 8.47 8.99
CA CYS A 183 -19.02 8.86 10.11
C CYS A 183 -20.28 9.58 9.60
N GLU A 184 -21.41 9.36 10.27
CA GLU A 184 -22.71 9.95 9.91
C GLU A 184 -22.63 11.46 9.64
N PRO A 185 -22.08 12.32 10.52
CA PRO A 185 -22.16 13.76 10.31
C PRO A 185 -21.20 14.26 9.22
N CYS A 186 -20.28 13.41 8.74
CA CYS A 186 -19.26 13.78 7.75
C CYS A 186 -19.41 13.00 6.43
N THR A 187 -20.56 12.36 6.22
CA THR A 187 -20.86 11.57 5.03
C THR A 187 -22.26 11.91 4.50
N ARG A 188 -22.39 12.09 3.18
CA ARG A 188 -23.68 12.28 2.49
C ARG A 188 -23.71 11.46 1.19
N PRO A 189 -24.90 11.12 0.66
CA PRO A 189 -24.98 10.46 -0.64
C PRO A 189 -24.50 11.40 -1.75
N VAL A 190 -24.14 10.81 -2.89
CA VAL A 190 -23.74 11.55 -4.09
C VAL A 190 -24.77 11.37 -5.20
N LEU A 191 -24.86 12.36 -6.09
CA LEU A 191 -25.74 12.29 -7.26
C LEU A 191 -25.15 11.37 -8.34
N PRO A 192 -25.97 10.87 -9.28
CA PRO A 192 -25.47 10.16 -10.45
C PRO A 192 -24.38 10.97 -11.18
N GLY A 193 -23.21 10.36 -11.38
CA GLY A 193 -22.07 10.99 -12.06
C GLY A 193 -21.17 11.86 -11.17
N GLN A 194 -21.55 12.13 -9.92
CA GLN A 194 -20.65 12.77 -8.95
C GLN A 194 -19.58 11.79 -8.46
N HIS A 195 -18.38 12.31 -8.22
CA HIS A 195 -17.27 11.51 -7.72
C HIS A 195 -17.52 11.12 -6.26
N GLU A 196 -17.17 9.89 -5.86
CA GLU A 196 -17.46 9.34 -4.53
C GLU A 196 -16.93 10.19 -3.35
N ARG A 197 -15.81 10.90 -3.55
CA ARG A 197 -15.22 11.82 -2.56
C ARG A 197 -16.04 13.08 -2.30
N GLU A 198 -16.94 13.46 -3.19
CA GLU A 198 -17.83 14.61 -3.00
C GLU A 198 -18.87 14.38 -1.89
N GLY A 199 -19.09 13.11 -1.51
CA GLY A 199 -19.90 12.72 -0.36
C GLY A 199 -19.19 12.88 0.99
N ARG A 200 -17.89 13.20 1.01
CA ARG A 200 -17.05 13.25 2.21
C ARG A 200 -16.53 14.66 2.46
N TRP A 201 -16.68 15.15 3.69
CA TRP A 201 -16.20 16.49 4.10
C TRP A 201 -16.53 17.56 3.06
N TRP A 202 -17.79 17.57 2.61
CA TRP A 202 -18.22 18.35 1.44
C TRP A 202 -18.11 19.87 1.64
N TRP A 203 -17.98 20.32 2.88
CA TRP A 203 -17.79 21.72 3.25
C TRP A 203 -16.33 22.17 3.17
N GLU A 204 -15.36 21.24 3.07
CA GLU A 204 -13.94 21.55 2.95
C GLU A 204 -13.47 21.64 1.49
N ASP A 205 -12.35 22.33 1.26
CA ASP A 205 -11.68 22.37 -0.03
C ASP A 205 -11.21 20.99 -0.49
N ALA A 206 -11.26 20.74 -1.80
CA ALA A 206 -10.96 19.42 -2.38
C ALA A 206 -9.57 18.87 -2.01
N ALA A 207 -8.57 19.74 -1.81
CA ALA A 207 -7.22 19.37 -1.39
C ALA A 207 -7.12 18.90 0.07
N ALA A 208 -8.08 19.26 0.93
CA ALA A 208 -8.09 18.95 2.36
C ALA A 208 -8.89 17.67 2.70
N LYS A 209 -9.56 17.03 1.73
CA LYS A 209 -10.52 15.92 1.97
C LYS A 209 -9.89 14.55 2.27
N GLU A 210 -8.68 14.53 2.84
CA GLU A 210 -8.00 13.30 3.25
C GLU A 210 -7.90 13.20 4.77
N CYS A 211 -8.31 12.06 5.29
CA CYS A 211 -8.17 11.79 6.72
C CYS A 211 -6.70 11.48 7.04
N GLY A 212 -6.23 11.90 8.22
CA GLY A 212 -4.88 11.63 8.72
C GLY A 212 -4.48 10.15 8.84
N LEU A 213 -5.36 9.18 8.51
CA LEU A 213 -5.02 7.76 8.41
C LEU A 213 -4.16 7.44 7.16
N HIS A 214 -4.24 8.27 6.12
CA HIS A 214 -3.58 8.01 4.84
C HIS A 214 -2.79 9.22 4.33
N SER A 215 -2.48 10.17 5.22
CA SER A 215 -1.77 11.41 4.87
C SER A 215 -0.40 11.17 4.24
N GLY A 216 0.28 10.07 4.56
CA GLY A 216 1.57 9.74 3.95
C GLY A 216 1.49 9.28 2.49
N ASN A 217 0.30 9.03 1.95
CA ASN A 217 0.07 8.77 0.53
C ASN A 217 -0.35 10.03 -0.24
N VAL A 218 -0.54 11.14 0.47
CA VAL A 218 -0.65 12.48 -0.13
C VAL A 218 0.79 12.96 -0.38
N VAL A 219 1.04 13.63 -1.51
CA VAL A 219 2.37 14.15 -1.85
C VAL A 219 2.88 14.99 -0.66
N ARG A 220 3.85 14.45 0.10
CA ARG A 220 4.53 15.15 1.20
C ARG A 220 5.53 16.14 0.61
N SER A 221 5.96 17.12 1.42
CA SER A 221 7.00 18.06 0.99
C SER A 221 8.29 17.30 0.65
N ALA A 222 8.96 17.74 -0.42
CA ALA A 222 10.18 17.10 -0.93
C ALA A 222 11.31 17.01 0.11
N GLU A 223 11.33 17.90 1.10
CA GLU A 223 12.37 18.01 2.13
C GLU A 223 12.38 16.85 3.13
N GLU A 224 11.21 16.44 3.65
CA GLU A 224 11.11 15.32 4.60
C GLU A 224 11.48 13.98 3.94
N GLN A 225 11.11 13.83 2.67
CA GLN A 225 11.46 12.67 1.87
C GLN A 225 12.98 12.62 1.63
N ALA A 226 13.58 13.72 1.17
CA ALA A 226 15.02 13.79 0.92
C ALA A 226 15.89 13.46 2.14
N ALA A 227 15.48 13.87 3.35
CA ALA A 227 16.24 13.59 4.57
C ALA A 227 16.30 12.09 4.93
N ARG A 228 15.20 11.36 4.71
CA ARG A 228 15.15 9.90 4.92
C ARG A 228 15.91 9.15 3.83
N GLU A 229 15.87 9.65 2.59
CA GLU A 229 16.59 9.07 1.46
C GLU A 229 18.12 9.21 1.65
N ALA A 230 18.60 10.34 2.17
CA ALA A 230 20.02 10.59 2.43
C ALA A 230 20.63 9.78 3.58
N ALA A 231 19.83 9.32 4.56
CA ALA A 231 20.34 8.67 5.77
C ALA A 231 20.45 7.13 5.66
N ALA A 232 19.96 6.51 4.60
CA ALA A 232 19.91 5.05 4.48
C ALA A 232 21.22 4.46 3.92
N ALA A 233 21.73 3.41 4.57
CA ALA A 233 22.91 2.67 4.12
C ALA A 233 22.63 1.87 2.85
N ASP A 234 23.58 1.88 1.90
CA ASP A 234 23.47 1.17 0.62
C ASP A 234 23.30 -0.36 0.80
N LEU A 235 22.60 -1.01 -0.14
CA LEU A 235 22.31 -2.46 -0.14
C LEU A 235 23.24 -3.21 -1.08
N TRP A 236 23.51 -4.49 -0.84
CA TRP A 236 24.40 -5.36 -1.64
C TRP A 236 25.83 -4.81 -1.74
N GLN A 237 26.50 -4.68 -0.60
CA GLN A 237 27.89 -4.21 -0.52
C GLN A 237 28.92 -5.35 -0.67
N SER A 238 28.50 -6.62 -0.71
CA SER A 238 29.38 -7.80 -0.76
C SER A 238 30.12 -8.01 -2.08
N GLY A 239 29.81 -7.21 -3.12
CA GLY A 239 30.43 -7.30 -4.44
C GLY A 239 29.81 -8.34 -5.38
N ASP A 240 28.90 -9.19 -4.88
CA ASP A 240 28.20 -10.20 -5.70
C ASP A 240 27.25 -9.57 -6.73
N VAL A 241 26.77 -8.35 -6.46
CA VAL A 241 25.83 -7.61 -7.30
C VAL A 241 26.51 -6.34 -7.82
N ALA A 242 26.69 -6.24 -9.14
CA ALA A 242 27.39 -5.12 -9.75
C ALA A 242 26.55 -3.83 -9.70
N ALA A 243 27.13 -2.72 -9.22
CA ALA A 243 26.49 -1.42 -9.32
C ALA A 243 26.61 -0.86 -10.75
N LEU A 244 25.47 -0.46 -11.33
CA LEU A 244 25.44 0.22 -12.63
C LEU A 244 25.25 1.73 -12.44
N SER A 245 25.88 2.51 -13.32
CA SER A 245 25.61 3.94 -13.46
C SER A 245 24.48 4.20 -14.46
N LYS A 246 23.97 5.43 -14.46
CA LYS A 246 22.98 5.92 -15.42
C LYS A 246 23.48 5.80 -16.87
N GLU A 247 24.75 6.10 -17.09
CA GLU A 247 25.40 6.02 -18.41
C GLU A 247 25.46 4.58 -18.89
N GLN A 248 25.84 3.65 -18.00
CA GLN A 248 25.88 2.21 -18.31
C GLN A 248 24.50 1.67 -18.66
N LEU A 249 23.45 2.07 -17.92
CA LEU A 249 22.07 1.68 -18.24
C LEU A 249 21.54 2.31 -19.52
N SER A 250 21.85 3.59 -19.76
CA SER A 250 21.43 4.30 -20.98
C SER A 250 22.05 3.65 -22.22
N ALA A 251 23.36 3.40 -22.16
CA ALA A 251 24.09 2.71 -23.23
C ALA A 251 23.53 1.30 -23.44
N ALA A 252 23.27 0.56 -22.34
CA ALA A 252 22.66 -0.74 -22.45
C ALA A 252 21.31 -0.65 -23.18
N LEU A 253 20.39 0.25 -22.79
CA LEU A 253 19.06 0.36 -23.40
C LEU A 253 19.07 0.61 -24.92
N GLU A 254 20.03 1.38 -25.43
CA GLU A 254 20.04 1.91 -26.81
C GLU A 254 20.99 1.14 -27.74
N ASP A 255 22.14 0.65 -27.25
CA ASP A 255 23.15 -0.01 -28.06
C ASP A 255 23.21 -1.52 -27.81
N VAL A 256 22.84 -2.30 -28.82
CA VAL A 256 22.90 -3.78 -28.79
C VAL A 256 24.28 -4.29 -29.19
N ALA A 257 25.06 -3.52 -29.95
CA ALA A 257 26.37 -3.95 -30.48
C ALA A 257 27.44 -4.02 -29.39
N GLY A 258 27.27 -3.29 -28.28
CA GLY A 258 28.11 -3.35 -27.08
C GLY A 258 27.59 -4.26 -25.94
N ARG A 259 26.44 -4.92 -26.10
CA ARG A 259 25.88 -5.77 -25.02
C ARG A 259 26.67 -7.08 -24.91
N GLY A 260 27.35 -7.24 -23.78
CA GLY A 260 27.96 -8.49 -23.36
C GLY A 260 26.89 -9.53 -22.95
N GLU A 261 26.94 -9.97 -21.71
CA GLU A 261 25.97 -10.94 -21.16
C GLU A 261 24.60 -10.30 -20.85
N PRO A 262 23.48 -11.04 -20.95
CA PRO A 262 22.20 -10.58 -20.41
C PRO A 262 22.36 -10.18 -18.94
N THR A 263 21.74 -9.06 -18.57
CA THR A 263 21.93 -8.47 -17.23
C THR A 263 20.60 -8.33 -16.51
N LEU A 264 20.46 -8.99 -15.36
CA LEU A 264 19.36 -8.82 -14.41
C LEU A 264 19.68 -7.60 -13.54
N VAL A 265 18.80 -6.59 -13.55
CA VAL A 265 18.98 -5.35 -12.80
C VAL A 265 17.84 -5.16 -11.81
N VAL A 266 18.18 -4.92 -10.55
CA VAL A 266 17.24 -4.36 -9.57
C VAL A 266 17.37 -2.84 -9.56
N LEU A 267 16.27 -2.15 -9.84
CA LEU A 267 16.09 -0.74 -9.53
C LEU A 267 15.61 -0.65 -8.08
N TYR A 268 16.45 -0.12 -7.21
CA TYR A 268 16.22 -0.11 -5.76
C TYR A 268 16.40 1.27 -5.16
N ALA A 269 16.05 1.37 -3.88
CA ALA A 269 16.38 2.49 -3.04
C ALA A 269 16.86 1.97 -1.67
N PRO A 270 17.92 2.53 -1.06
CA PRO A 270 18.49 2.00 0.18
C PRO A 270 17.53 2.03 1.38
N TRP A 271 16.68 3.05 1.44
CA TRP A 271 15.62 3.20 2.46
C TRP A 271 14.40 2.29 2.21
N CYS A 272 14.36 1.56 1.07
CA CYS A 272 13.23 0.73 0.72
C CYS A 272 13.30 -0.64 1.42
N PRO A 273 12.34 -0.95 2.31
CA PRO A 273 12.35 -2.16 3.12
C PRO A 273 12.09 -3.43 2.30
N PHE A 274 11.43 -3.33 1.14
CA PHE A 274 11.31 -4.46 0.22
C PHE A 274 12.62 -4.76 -0.50
N CYS A 275 13.44 -3.73 -0.73
CA CYS A 275 14.79 -3.93 -1.27
C CYS A 275 15.68 -4.60 -0.21
N GLN A 276 15.61 -4.13 1.04
CA GLN A 276 16.30 -4.72 2.20
C GLN A 276 15.85 -6.18 2.43
N ALA A 277 14.55 -6.46 2.42
CA ALA A 277 14.03 -7.82 2.60
C ALA A 277 14.44 -8.77 1.46
N MET A 278 14.58 -8.25 0.24
CA MET A 278 15.03 -9.02 -0.92
C MET A 278 16.55 -9.22 -0.93
N GLU A 279 17.32 -8.41 -0.19
CA GLU A 279 18.77 -8.37 -0.26
C GLU A 279 19.44 -9.76 -0.17
N PRO A 280 19.09 -10.62 0.82
CA PRO A 280 19.72 -11.95 0.94
C PRO A 280 19.41 -12.86 -0.25
N ALA A 281 18.16 -12.85 -0.73
CA ALA A 281 17.73 -13.70 -1.85
C ALA A 281 18.36 -13.24 -3.17
N TYR A 282 18.46 -11.94 -3.40
CA TYR A 282 19.07 -11.41 -4.63
C TYR A 282 20.59 -11.60 -4.64
N ALA A 283 21.26 -11.52 -3.48
CA ALA A 283 22.68 -11.86 -3.34
C ALA A 283 22.95 -13.36 -3.56
N GLU A 284 22.11 -14.24 -3.00
CA GLU A 284 22.18 -15.69 -3.26
C GLU A 284 21.95 -16.00 -4.74
N LEU A 285 20.97 -15.36 -5.38
CA LEU A 285 20.73 -15.50 -6.81
C LEU A 285 21.97 -15.08 -7.63
N ALA A 286 22.60 -13.96 -7.28
CA ALA A 286 23.82 -13.50 -7.93
C ALA A 286 24.94 -14.54 -7.85
N ARG A 287 25.16 -15.13 -6.67
CA ARG A 287 26.12 -16.22 -6.47
C ARG A 287 25.77 -17.47 -7.29
N GLN A 288 24.49 -17.81 -7.43
CA GLN A 288 24.05 -18.96 -8.23
C GLN A 288 24.10 -18.76 -9.75
N LEU A 289 24.07 -17.51 -10.21
CA LEU A 289 24.20 -17.15 -11.63
C LEU A 289 25.65 -16.83 -12.02
N ALA A 290 26.57 -16.78 -11.06
CA ALA A 290 27.99 -16.61 -11.34
C ALA A 290 28.49 -17.71 -12.30
N GLY A 291 29.04 -17.31 -13.45
CA GLY A 291 29.52 -18.23 -14.49
C GLY A 291 28.42 -18.80 -15.40
N SER A 292 27.14 -18.46 -15.22
CA SER A 292 26.06 -18.90 -16.11
C SER A 292 25.90 -18.03 -17.37
N GLY A 293 26.78 -17.04 -17.56
CA GLY A 293 26.66 -16.04 -18.63
C GLY A 293 25.52 -15.04 -18.41
N VAL A 294 25.04 -14.85 -17.18
CA VAL A 294 24.07 -13.80 -16.82
C VAL A 294 24.67 -12.93 -15.73
N LYS A 295 24.70 -11.61 -15.94
CA LYS A 295 25.14 -10.64 -14.94
C LYS A 295 24.00 -10.28 -14.00
N VAL A 296 24.29 -10.13 -12.72
CA VAL A 296 23.34 -9.63 -11.73
C VAL A 296 23.85 -8.29 -11.21
N ALA A 297 22.98 -7.28 -11.29
CA ALA A 297 23.32 -5.90 -11.06
C ALA A 297 22.24 -5.16 -10.26
N LYS A 298 22.63 -4.00 -9.72
CA LYS A 298 21.79 -3.06 -8.98
C LYS A 298 21.94 -1.66 -9.57
N PHE A 299 20.85 -0.89 -9.52
CA PHE A 299 20.83 0.53 -9.88
C PHE A 299 20.05 1.30 -8.82
N GLN A 300 20.73 2.24 -8.17
CA GLN A 300 20.11 3.09 -7.15
C GLN A 300 19.26 4.15 -7.86
N ALA A 301 17.95 3.93 -7.87
CA ALA A 301 17.02 4.69 -8.70
C ALA A 301 16.24 5.77 -7.94
N ASP A 302 16.39 5.87 -6.61
CA ASP A 302 15.85 7.00 -5.85
C ASP A 302 16.60 8.31 -6.13
N VAL A 303 17.92 8.25 -6.32
CA VAL A 303 18.74 9.42 -6.70
C VAL A 303 18.63 9.79 -8.19
N GLU A 304 18.22 8.85 -9.04
CA GLU A 304 18.06 9.03 -10.50
C GLU A 304 16.58 8.83 -10.93
N ARG A 305 15.65 9.34 -10.12
CA ARG A 305 14.23 8.99 -10.20
C ARG A 305 13.56 9.35 -11.52
N GLU A 306 13.86 10.52 -12.08
CA GLU A 306 13.31 10.97 -13.37
C GLU A 306 13.77 10.05 -14.51
N PHE A 307 15.05 9.68 -14.51
CA PHE A 307 15.61 8.76 -15.49
C PHE A 307 14.95 7.38 -15.37
N ALA A 308 14.86 6.85 -14.16
CA ALA A 308 14.26 5.54 -13.92
C ALA A 308 12.76 5.51 -14.29
N ALA A 309 12.01 6.56 -13.96
CA ALA A 309 10.61 6.70 -14.34
C ALA A 309 10.45 6.76 -15.86
N THR A 310 11.24 7.59 -16.54
CA THR A 310 11.12 7.81 -17.99
C THR A 310 11.57 6.60 -18.81
N LYS A 311 12.71 6.00 -18.47
CA LYS A 311 13.32 4.93 -19.27
C LYS A 311 12.82 3.54 -18.90
N PHE A 312 12.49 3.32 -17.62
CA PHE A 312 12.07 2.00 -17.13
C PHE A 312 10.60 1.96 -16.68
N GLY A 313 9.86 3.09 -16.73
CA GLY A 313 8.50 3.15 -16.19
C GLY A 313 8.46 2.79 -14.71
N LEU A 314 9.46 3.24 -13.94
CA LEU A 314 9.54 2.98 -12.51
C LEU A 314 8.39 3.67 -11.77
N GLU A 315 7.56 2.88 -11.09
CA GLU A 315 6.49 3.38 -10.22
C GLU A 315 6.77 3.09 -8.75
N THR A 316 7.34 1.92 -8.44
CA THR A 316 7.60 1.44 -7.08
C THR A 316 8.92 0.66 -6.99
N PHE A 317 9.45 0.51 -5.78
CA PHE A 317 10.67 -0.24 -5.49
C PHE A 317 10.38 -1.54 -4.72
N PRO A 318 11.15 -2.62 -4.93
CA PRO A 318 12.10 -2.82 -6.03
C PRO A 318 11.38 -3.13 -7.34
N THR A 319 11.87 -2.54 -8.43
CA THR A 319 11.50 -2.94 -9.79
C THR A 319 12.64 -3.77 -10.38
N ILE A 320 12.34 -4.96 -10.90
CA ILE A 320 13.35 -5.84 -11.51
C ILE A 320 13.14 -5.84 -13.02
N VAL A 321 14.24 -5.70 -13.74
CA VAL A 321 14.26 -5.75 -15.20
C VAL A 321 15.37 -6.67 -15.68
N LEU A 322 15.15 -7.34 -16.81
CA LEU A 322 16.18 -8.04 -17.56
C LEU A 322 16.53 -7.23 -18.80
N LEU A 323 17.82 -6.94 -18.98
CA LEU A 323 18.39 -6.39 -20.20
C LEU A 323 18.85 -7.56 -21.08
N PRO A 324 18.14 -7.89 -22.18
CA PRO A 324 18.51 -9.03 -23.02
C PRO A 324 19.81 -8.75 -23.79
N GLN A 325 20.57 -9.78 -24.14
CA GLN A 325 21.78 -9.60 -24.93
C GLN A 325 21.51 -9.10 -26.37
N LYS A 326 20.51 -9.68 -27.04
CA LYS A 326 20.33 -9.53 -28.50
C LYS A 326 19.27 -8.53 -28.92
N THR A 327 18.48 -8.00 -27.98
CA THR A 327 17.38 -7.09 -28.26
C THR A 327 17.51 -5.81 -27.44
N PRO A 328 17.23 -4.64 -28.05
CA PRO A 328 17.25 -3.37 -27.35
C PRO A 328 16.10 -3.31 -26.33
N GLY A 329 16.22 -2.40 -25.37
CA GLY A 329 15.26 -2.28 -24.27
C GLY A 329 15.44 -3.30 -23.15
N PHE A 330 14.34 -3.57 -22.43
CA PHE A 330 14.30 -4.36 -21.21
C PHE A 330 12.98 -5.14 -21.08
N ILE A 331 12.98 -6.17 -20.24
CA ILE A 331 11.79 -6.94 -19.89
C ILE A 331 11.55 -6.79 -18.39
N LYS A 332 10.38 -6.28 -17.98
CA LYS A 332 10.02 -6.18 -16.55
C LYS A 332 9.68 -7.55 -15.98
N TYR A 333 10.13 -7.81 -14.76
CA TYR A 333 9.70 -8.96 -14.00
C TYR A 333 8.21 -8.79 -13.59
N PRO A 334 7.31 -9.71 -13.97
CA PRO A 334 5.87 -9.50 -13.81
C PRO A 334 5.29 -10.00 -12.47
N SER A 335 6.04 -10.80 -11.73
CA SER A 335 5.58 -11.44 -10.49
C SER A 335 5.95 -10.58 -9.28
N GLU A 336 5.27 -10.76 -8.14
CA GLU A 336 5.64 -10.15 -6.84
C GLU A 336 6.55 -11.04 -5.98
N ARG A 337 6.80 -12.28 -6.40
CA ARG A 337 7.70 -13.21 -5.69
C ARG A 337 9.15 -12.85 -5.95
N ARG A 338 9.92 -12.58 -4.90
CA ARG A 338 11.32 -12.14 -4.98
C ARG A 338 12.30 -13.19 -4.42
N ASP A 339 11.86 -14.44 -4.27
CA ASP A 339 12.70 -15.57 -3.89
C ASP A 339 13.63 -16.02 -5.03
N VAL A 340 14.71 -16.72 -4.65
CA VAL A 340 15.76 -17.18 -5.56
C VAL A 340 15.17 -18.02 -6.69
N ASP A 341 14.30 -18.97 -6.38
CA ASP A 341 13.75 -19.91 -7.35
C ASP A 341 12.91 -19.20 -8.40
N SER A 342 12.01 -18.31 -7.97
CA SER A 342 11.13 -17.55 -8.85
C SER A 342 11.91 -16.64 -9.82
N LEU A 343 12.96 -15.97 -9.32
CA LEU A 343 13.81 -15.11 -10.13
C LEU A 343 14.68 -15.93 -11.09
N LYS A 344 15.29 -17.01 -10.60
CA LYS A 344 16.14 -17.92 -11.40
C LYS A 344 15.35 -18.58 -12.52
N MET A 345 14.13 -19.05 -12.24
CA MET A 345 13.25 -19.63 -13.27
C MET A 345 12.95 -18.63 -14.37
N TRP A 346 12.63 -17.38 -14.01
CA TRP A 346 12.33 -16.34 -14.99
C TRP A 346 13.55 -15.96 -15.83
N VAL A 347 14.72 -15.79 -15.22
CA VAL A 347 15.98 -15.54 -15.93
C VAL A 347 16.27 -16.67 -16.92
N LYS A 348 16.18 -17.93 -16.49
CA LYS A 348 16.39 -19.10 -17.37
C LYS A 348 15.42 -19.15 -18.54
N ALA A 349 14.14 -18.82 -18.31
CA ALA A 349 13.14 -18.80 -19.36
C ALA A 349 13.44 -17.77 -20.45
N LEU A 350 14.04 -16.63 -20.09
CA LEU A 350 14.34 -15.54 -21.03
C LEU A 350 15.73 -15.61 -21.67
N THR A 351 16.68 -16.28 -21.01
CA THR A 351 18.07 -16.37 -21.49
C THR A 351 18.38 -17.70 -22.18
N GLY A 352 17.49 -18.69 -22.08
CA GLY A 352 17.68 -20.03 -22.61
C GLY A 352 18.54 -20.88 -21.65
N GLY A 353 18.04 -22.05 -21.26
CA GLY A 353 18.84 -22.97 -20.46
C GLY A 353 20.01 -23.52 -21.28
N GLN A 354 21.23 -23.35 -20.80
CA GLN A 354 22.27 -24.36 -21.01
C GLN A 354 22.14 -25.43 -19.91
#